data_AF-A0A0C3DK73-F1
#
_entry.id   AF-A0A0C3DK73-F1
#
_cell.length_a   1.000
_cell.length_b   1.000
_cell.length_c   1.000
_cell.angle_alpha   90.00
_cell.angle_beta   90.00
_cell.angle_gamma   90.00
#
_symmetry.space_group_name_H-M   'P 1'
#
loop_
_entity.id
_entity.type
_entity.pdbx_description
1 polymer ?
#
loop_
_entity_poly.entity_id
_entity_poly.type
_entity_poly.pdbx_seq_one_letter_code
_entity_poly.pdbx_strand_id
1 'polypeptide(L)'
;MAVSESRHVDSQVYFYRLSRKFVDNKYDVPEEAKQIMYYSLTIGHHLGIVDCLKSEMQCSGQEYLTWISGLDESSEAYRKLKGFLMFGEITVFPEHIHMLAIALDRIDSATQSEKSQQLTQGMIAILNAIYNEPTMYLMIRGGA
;
A
#
# COMPACT_ATOMS: atom_id res chain seq x y z
N MET A 1 -13.91 -5.10 18.31
CA MET A 1 -12.48 -5.43 18.43
C MET A 1 -11.71 -4.13 18.52
N ALA A 2 -10.92 -3.95 19.57
CA ALA A 2 -9.98 -2.84 19.61
C ALA A 2 -8.92 -3.08 18.53
N VAL A 3 -8.41 -2.01 17.90
CA VAL A 3 -7.44 -2.11 16.80
C VAL A 3 -6.15 -2.82 17.25
N SER A 4 -5.79 -2.65 18.53
CA SER A 4 -4.67 -3.32 19.19
C SER A 4 -4.84 -4.84 19.35
N GLU A 5 -6.04 -5.39 19.13
CA GLU A 5 -6.32 -6.83 19.21
C GLU A 5 -6.39 -7.48 17.82
N SER A 6 -6.10 -6.72 16.75
CA SER A 6 -6.09 -7.28 15.41
C SER A 6 -4.92 -8.23 15.24
N ARG A 7 -5.20 -9.44 14.73
CA ARG A 7 -4.17 -10.42 14.31
C ARG A 7 -3.15 -9.85 13.31
N HIS A 8 -3.48 -8.75 12.63
CA HIS A 8 -2.61 -8.10 11.67
C HIS A 8 -1.55 -7.19 12.32
N VAL A 9 -1.69 -6.86 13.61
CA VAL A 9 -0.67 -6.15 14.39
C VAL A 9 0.58 -7.01 14.57
N ASP A 10 0.41 -8.33 14.70
CA ASP A 10 1.52 -9.28 14.88
C ASP A 10 2.16 -9.72 13.55
N SER A 11 1.63 -9.28 12.41
CA SER A 11 2.11 -9.66 11.07
C SER A 11 3.08 -8.64 10.50
N GLN A 12 3.93 -9.07 9.56
CA GLN A 12 4.64 -8.12 8.70
C GLN A 12 3.66 -7.43 7.76
N VAL A 13 3.94 -6.18 7.40
CA VAL A 13 3.14 -5.34 6.51
C VAL A 13 4.00 -4.96 5.32
N TYR A 14 3.48 -5.22 4.13
CA TYR A 14 4.17 -4.96 2.88
C TYR A 14 3.36 -3.99 2.01
N PHE A 15 4.07 -3.06 1.40
CA PHE A 15 3.52 -2.03 0.53
C PHE A 15 3.99 -2.30 -0.88
N TYR A 16 3.05 -2.71 -1.73
CA TYR A 16 3.32 -3.04 -3.11
C TYR A 16 2.78 -1.97 -4.03
N ARG A 17 3.67 -1.31 -4.76
CA ARG A 17 3.25 -0.44 -5.85
C ARG A 17 2.99 -1.31 -7.07
N LEU A 18 1.79 -1.19 -7.58
CA LEU A 18 1.23 -1.99 -8.66
C LEU A 18 1.03 -1.12 -9.87
N SER A 19 1.72 -1.44 -10.96
CA SER A 19 1.51 -0.78 -12.25
C SER A 19 0.67 -1.67 -13.16
N ARG A 20 -0.48 -1.18 -13.61
CA ARG A 20 -1.21 -1.79 -14.72
C ARG A 20 -0.47 -1.48 -16.03
N LYS A 21 0.53 -2.28 -16.44
CA LYS A 21 1.16 -2.06 -17.77
C LYS A 21 1.55 -3.36 -18.49
N PHE A 22 0.89 -3.49 -19.63
CA PHE A 22 1.12 -4.32 -20.82
C PHE A 22 0.61 -5.77 -20.85
N VAL A 23 -0.20 -5.97 -21.89
CA VAL A 23 -0.38 -7.20 -22.64
C VAL A 23 0.94 -7.43 -23.37
N ASP A 24 1.65 -8.51 -23.08
CA ASP A 24 2.76 -8.91 -23.95
C ASP A 24 2.48 -10.27 -24.60
N ASN A 25 2.49 -10.23 -25.93
CA ASN A 25 2.55 -11.43 -26.76
C ASN A 25 3.97 -11.95 -26.64
N LYS A 26 4.14 -12.96 -25.77
CA LYS A 26 5.32 -13.81 -25.54
C LYS A 26 6.02 -13.53 -24.21
N TYR A 27 5.75 -14.42 -23.28
CA TYR A 27 6.68 -14.98 -22.28
C TYR A 27 8.11 -14.40 -22.30
N ASP A 28 8.40 -13.52 -21.36
CA ASP A 28 9.64 -13.54 -20.56
C ASP A 28 9.42 -12.69 -19.30
N VAL A 29 8.95 -13.34 -18.23
CA VAL A 29 8.87 -12.72 -16.90
C VAL A 29 10.20 -13.00 -16.20
N PRO A 30 11.01 -11.97 -15.86
CA PRO A 30 12.25 -12.16 -15.12
C PRO A 30 11.99 -12.87 -13.79
N GLU A 31 12.86 -13.81 -13.40
CA GLU A 31 12.74 -14.63 -12.19
C GLU A 31 12.60 -13.79 -10.90
N GLU A 32 13.11 -12.56 -10.92
CA GLU A 32 13.09 -11.56 -9.85
C GLU A 32 11.71 -10.92 -9.61
N ALA A 33 10.78 -11.04 -10.57
CA ALA A 33 9.43 -10.46 -10.50
C ALA A 33 8.35 -11.43 -9.99
N LYS A 34 8.75 -12.58 -9.42
CA LYS A 34 7.84 -13.69 -9.04
C LYS A 34 6.91 -13.45 -7.85
N GLN A 35 6.93 -12.29 -7.21
CA GLN A 35 6.14 -12.07 -5.99
C GLN A 35 4.81 -11.39 -6.30
N ILE A 36 3.78 -12.24 -6.54
CA ILE A 36 2.30 -12.08 -6.47
C ILE A 36 1.55 -11.57 -7.73
N MET A 37 1.64 -12.27 -8.86
CA MET A 37 0.80 -11.95 -10.03
C MET A 37 -0.71 -12.19 -9.73
N TYR A 38 -1.54 -11.14 -9.66
CA TYR A 38 -3.00 -11.25 -9.61
C TYR A 38 -3.59 -11.26 -11.02
N TYR A 39 -3.90 -12.43 -11.56
CA TYR A 39 -4.58 -12.55 -12.84
C TYR A 39 -6.07 -12.27 -12.71
N SER A 40 -6.55 -11.14 -13.25
CA SER A 40 -7.97 -10.97 -13.56
C SER A 40 -8.31 -11.76 -14.82
N LEU A 41 -8.74 -13.01 -14.63
CA LEU A 41 -9.23 -13.88 -15.70
C LEU A 41 -10.68 -13.49 -16.04
N THR A 42 -10.85 -12.56 -16.97
CA THR A 42 -12.15 -12.39 -17.65
C THR A 42 -12.09 -13.12 -18.98
N ILE A 43 -12.95 -14.11 -19.14
CA ILE A 43 -13.07 -14.95 -20.34
C ILE A 43 -13.39 -14.07 -21.55
N GLY A 44 -12.44 -13.95 -22.47
CA GLY A 44 -12.63 -13.29 -23.76
C GLY A 44 -11.32 -12.82 -24.39
N HIS A 45 -10.69 -13.68 -25.19
CA HIS A 45 -9.70 -13.33 -26.23
C HIS A 45 -8.39 -12.62 -25.79
N HIS A 46 -7.37 -13.40 -25.45
CA HIS A 46 -5.93 -13.08 -25.55
C HIS A 46 -5.37 -11.73 -25.03
N LEU A 47 -5.81 -11.21 -23.88
CA LEU A 47 -5.20 -10.01 -23.28
C LEU A 47 -5.07 -10.17 -21.76
N GLY A 48 -3.96 -10.74 -21.29
CA GLY A 48 -3.63 -10.82 -19.86
C GLY A 48 -2.95 -9.53 -19.41
N ILE A 49 -3.54 -8.81 -18.45
CA ILE A 49 -2.89 -7.68 -17.78
C ILE A 49 -1.95 -8.28 -16.72
N VAL A 50 -0.66 -7.97 -16.81
CA VAL A 50 0.33 -8.33 -15.79
C VAL A 50 0.54 -7.14 -14.86
N ASP A 51 0.27 -7.35 -13.58
CA ASP A 51 0.57 -6.40 -12.52
C ASP A 51 2.00 -6.65 -12.03
N CYS A 52 2.96 -5.82 -12.46
CA CYS A 52 4.32 -5.88 -11.94
C CYS A 52 4.33 -5.37 -10.48
N LEU A 53 4.76 -6.24 -9.58
CA LEU A 53 4.81 -5.97 -8.15
C LEU A 53 6.22 -5.66 -7.70
N LYS A 54 6.41 -4.45 -7.19
CA LYS A 54 7.61 -4.10 -6.43
C LYS A 54 7.20 -3.75 -5.00
N SER A 55 7.76 -4.46 -4.02
CA SER A 55 7.67 -4.02 -2.63
C SER A 55 8.53 -2.76 -2.49
N GLU A 56 7.88 -1.64 -2.13
CA GLU A 56 8.54 -0.35 -1.97
C GLU A 56 8.92 -0.07 -0.51
N MET A 57 8.20 -0.70 0.43
CA MET A 57 8.46 -0.56 1.87
C MET A 57 7.82 -1.70 2.68
N GLN A 58 8.36 -1.92 3.87
CA GLN A 58 7.85 -2.88 4.83
C GLN A 58 8.05 -2.43 6.29
N CYS A 59 7.17 -2.89 7.16
CA CYS A 59 7.24 -2.73 8.61
C CYS A 59 6.47 -3.84 9.33
N SER A 60 6.63 -3.97 10.64
CA SER A 60 5.73 -4.77 11.48
C SER A 60 4.36 -4.10 11.62
N GLY A 61 3.33 -4.89 11.93
CA GLY A 61 1.98 -4.39 12.18
C GLY A 61 1.91 -3.43 13.38
N GLN A 62 2.77 -3.63 14.38
CA GLN A 62 2.91 -2.71 15.51
C GLN A 62 3.48 -1.35 15.07
N GLU A 63 4.53 -1.34 14.24
CA GLU A 63 5.07 -0.11 13.67
C GLU A 63 4.05 0.58 12.76
N TYR A 64 3.27 -0.18 11.99
CA TYR A 64 2.17 0.35 11.17
C TYR A 64 1.10 1.02 12.03
N LEU A 65 0.66 0.35 13.11
CA LEU A 65 -0.31 0.91 14.04
C LEU A 65 0.21 2.21 14.68
N THR A 66 1.43 2.19 15.22
CA THR A 66 2.06 3.38 15.79
C THR A 66 2.16 4.53 14.79
N TRP A 67 2.46 4.23 13.53
CA TRP A 67 2.52 5.24 12.47
C TRP A 67 1.16 5.87 12.18
N ILE A 68 0.12 5.06 11.96
CA ILE A 68 -1.22 5.59 11.63
C ILE A 68 -1.88 6.29 12.83
N SER A 69 -1.50 5.96 14.07
CA SER A 69 -1.97 6.64 15.28
C SER A 69 -1.54 8.12 15.35
N GLY A 70 -0.58 8.56 14.53
CA GLY A 70 -0.24 9.98 14.38
C GLY A 70 -1.26 10.78 13.55
N LEU A 71 -2.21 10.12 12.89
CA LEU A 71 -3.27 10.76 12.11
C LEU A 71 -4.47 11.10 13.00
N ASP A 72 -5.25 12.11 12.57
CA ASP A 72 -6.55 12.39 13.17
C ASP A 72 -7.50 11.19 13.00
N GLU A 73 -7.93 10.59 14.11
CA GLU A 73 -8.79 9.40 14.14
C GLU A 73 -10.14 9.60 13.45
N SER A 74 -10.62 10.84 13.36
CA SER A 74 -11.87 11.18 12.67
C SER A 74 -11.72 11.28 11.15
N SER A 75 -10.48 11.37 10.65
CA SER A 75 -10.18 11.58 9.24
C SER A 75 -10.44 10.36 8.36
N GLU A 76 -10.77 10.62 7.08
CA GLU A 76 -10.91 9.55 6.08
C GLU A 76 -9.58 8.84 5.81
N ALA A 77 -8.45 9.56 5.92
CA ALA A 77 -7.11 9.00 5.79
C ALA A 77 -6.83 7.94 6.86
N TYR A 78 -7.10 8.25 8.13
CA TYR A 78 -6.98 7.28 9.22
C TYR A 78 -7.90 6.08 8.99
N ARG A 79 -9.17 6.31 8.64
CA ARG A 79 -10.13 5.23 8.38
C ARG A 79 -9.67 4.29 7.25
N LYS A 80 -9.12 4.86 6.17
CA LYS A 80 -8.58 4.10 5.04
C LYS A 80 -7.42 3.21 5.47
N LEU A 81 -6.41 3.78 6.14
CA LEU A 81 -5.21 3.06 6.55
C LEU A 81 -5.50 2.05 7.67
N LYS A 82 -6.39 2.38 8.60
CA LYS A 82 -6.90 1.46 9.63
C LYS A 82 -7.62 0.25 9.03
N GLY A 83 -8.16 0.36 7.82
CA GLY A 83 -8.75 -0.76 7.08
C GLY A 83 -7.81 -1.97 6.99
N PHE A 84 -6.51 -1.76 6.85
CA PHE A 84 -5.52 -2.84 6.84
C PHE A 84 -5.61 -3.70 8.11
N LEU A 85 -5.73 -3.07 9.27
CA LEU A 85 -5.82 -3.77 10.55
C LEU A 85 -7.17 -4.50 10.70
N MET A 86 -8.19 -4.17 9.92
CA MET A 86 -9.47 -4.88 9.96
C MET A 86 -9.52 -6.04 8.95
N PHE A 87 -8.95 -5.86 7.77
CA PHE A 87 -9.13 -6.78 6.65
C PHE A 87 -7.88 -7.58 6.27
N GLY A 88 -6.70 -7.16 6.76
CA GLY A 88 -5.41 -7.74 6.40
C GLY A 88 -4.84 -7.25 5.07
N GLU A 89 -5.64 -6.50 4.30
CA GLU A 89 -5.23 -5.83 3.07
C GLU A 89 -6.09 -4.59 2.78
N ILE A 90 -5.48 -3.60 2.11
CA ILE A 90 -6.19 -2.45 1.52
C ILE A 90 -5.53 -2.02 0.21
N THR A 91 -6.33 -1.39 -0.63
CA THR A 91 -5.86 -0.79 -1.88
C THR A 91 -6.01 0.73 -1.84
N VAL A 92 -4.96 1.46 -2.21
CA VAL A 92 -4.89 2.92 -2.34
C VAL A 92 -4.83 3.27 -3.83
N PHE A 93 -5.92 3.82 -4.33
CA PHE A 93 -6.09 4.29 -5.71
C PHE A 93 -5.73 5.78 -5.87
N PRO A 94 -5.53 6.28 -7.10
CA PRO A 94 -5.24 7.70 -7.36
C PRO A 94 -6.20 8.69 -6.69
N GLU A 95 -7.48 8.35 -6.61
CA GLU A 95 -8.52 9.16 -5.93
C GLU A 95 -8.24 9.39 -4.43
N HIS A 96 -7.46 8.53 -3.77
CA HIS A 96 -7.11 8.65 -2.36
C HIS A 96 -5.85 9.49 -2.12
N ILE A 97 -5.09 9.85 -3.17
CA ILE A 97 -3.79 10.50 -3.01
C ILE A 97 -3.91 11.80 -2.24
N HIS A 98 -4.85 12.65 -2.66
CA HIS A 98 -4.99 14.00 -2.11
C HIS A 98 -5.28 13.97 -0.60
N MET A 99 -6.26 13.17 -0.17
CA MET A 99 -6.61 13.06 1.25
C MET A 99 -5.48 12.45 2.09
N LEU A 100 -4.73 11.49 1.54
CA LEU A 100 -3.62 10.85 2.24
C LEU A 100 -2.41 11.77 2.36
N ALA A 101 -2.04 12.46 1.28
CA ALA A 101 -0.90 13.37 1.26
C ALA A 101 -1.09 14.51 2.29
N ILE A 102 -2.28 15.12 2.31
CA ILE A 102 -2.60 16.17 3.28
C ILE A 102 -2.54 15.66 4.72
N ALA A 103 -3.11 14.48 4.98
CA ALA A 103 -3.16 13.94 6.33
C ALA A 103 -1.76 13.55 6.85
N LEU A 104 -0.92 12.98 5.98
CA LEU A 104 0.46 12.60 6.30
C LEU A 104 1.38 13.82 6.51
N ASP A 105 1.21 14.87 5.72
CA ASP A 105 1.96 16.14 5.86
C ASP A 105 1.67 16.85 7.19
N ARG A 106 0.48 16.62 7.76
CA ARG A 106 0.08 17.18 9.06
C ARG A 106 0.62 16.41 10.26
N ILE A 107 1.24 15.25 10.08
CA ILE A 107 1.79 14.51 11.22
C ILE A 107 3.02 15.26 11.73
N ASP A 108 3.02 15.59 13.02
CA ASP A 108 4.16 16.24 13.65
C ASP A 108 5.35 15.26 13.75
N SER A 109 6.34 15.45 12.88
CA SER A 109 7.58 14.67 12.84
C SER A 109 8.32 14.62 14.19
N ALA A 110 8.20 15.64 15.04
CA ALA A 110 8.87 15.67 16.35
C ALA A 110 8.29 14.65 17.34
N THR A 111 7.03 14.23 17.13
CA THR A 111 6.34 13.22 17.94
C THR A 111 6.47 11.81 17.38
N GLN A 112 6.97 11.68 16.14
CA GLN A 112 7.11 10.40 15.46
C GLN A 112 8.40 9.68 15.84
N SER A 113 8.34 8.35 15.92
CA SER A 113 9.53 7.51 15.91
C SER A 113 10.25 7.62 14.56
N GLU A 114 11.54 7.28 14.54
CA GLU A 114 12.34 7.26 13.30
C GLU A 114 11.67 6.38 12.22
N LYS A 115 11.14 5.22 12.62
CA LYS A 115 10.42 4.34 11.69
C LYS A 115 9.15 4.98 11.14
N SER A 116 8.36 5.67 11.96
CA SER A 116 7.16 6.38 11.51
C SER A 116 7.50 7.50 10.52
N GLN A 117 8.62 8.21 10.73
CA GLN A 117 9.09 9.22 9.78
C GLN A 117 9.50 8.59 8.44
N GLN A 118 10.24 7.47 8.46
CA GLN A 118 10.60 6.72 7.26
C GLN A 118 9.35 6.23 6.50
N LEU A 119 8.34 5.74 7.22
CA LEU A 119 7.06 5.32 6.65
C LEU A 119 6.31 6.49 6.01
N THR A 120 6.23 7.65 6.68
CA THR A 120 5.65 8.87 6.09
C THR A 120 6.36 9.26 4.80
N GLN A 121 7.69 9.35 4.82
CA GLN A 121 8.48 9.76 3.65
C GLN A 121 8.31 8.80 2.47
N GLY A 122 8.40 7.48 2.72
CA GLY A 122 8.22 6.48 1.68
C GLY A 122 6.79 6.44 1.16
N MET A 123 5.77 6.61 2.01
CA MET A 123 4.38 6.70 1.58
C MET A 123 4.16 7.93 0.70
N ILE A 124 4.69 9.10 1.05
CA ILE A 124 4.62 10.31 0.21
C ILE A 124 5.30 10.08 -1.15
N ALA A 125 6.45 9.40 -1.18
CA ALA A 125 7.13 9.06 -2.44
C ALA A 125 6.26 8.15 -3.33
N ILE A 126 5.60 7.14 -2.74
CA ILE A 126 4.66 6.25 -3.46
C ILE A 126 3.46 7.04 -3.98
N LEU A 127 2.86 7.91 -3.15
CA LEU A 127 1.71 8.74 -3.55
C LEU A 127 2.07 9.65 -4.73
N ASN A 128 3.26 10.28 -4.70
CA ASN A 128 3.77 11.07 -5.81
C ASN A 128 3.98 10.22 -7.08
N ALA A 129 4.47 8.98 -6.96
CA ALA A 129 4.62 8.09 -8.11
C ALA A 129 3.24 7.76 -8.74
N ILE A 130 2.23 7.46 -7.92
CA ILE A 130 0.86 7.18 -8.41
C ILE A 130 0.23 8.44 -9.01
N TYR A 131 0.50 9.63 -8.46
CA TYR A 131 0.02 10.89 -9.01
C TYR A 131 0.56 11.14 -10.42
N ASN A 132 1.84 10.85 -10.66
CA ASN A 132 2.48 11.00 -11.96
C ASN A 132 2.10 9.89 -12.96
N GLU A 133 1.78 8.69 -12.49
CA GLU A 133 1.30 7.58 -13.29
C GLU A 133 -0.05 7.03 -12.76
N PRO A 134 -1.20 7.65 -13.11
CA PRO A 134 -2.51 7.30 -12.54
C PRO A 134 -3.03 5.89 -12.86
N THR A 135 -2.35 5.15 -13.74
CA THR A 135 -2.62 3.72 -13.98
C THR A 135 -2.06 2.83 -12.86
N MET A 136 -1.24 3.38 -11.96
CA MET A 136 -0.70 2.69 -10.80
C MET A 136 -1.67 2.75 -9.61
N TYR A 137 -1.47 1.84 -8.68
CA TYR A 137 -2.10 1.86 -7.37
C TYR A 137 -1.16 1.23 -6.33
N LEU A 138 -1.49 1.36 -5.05
CA LEU A 138 -0.72 0.75 -3.95
C LEU A 138 -1.59 -0.30 -3.27
N MET A 139 -1.04 -1.48 -3.01
CA MET A 139 -1.64 -2.51 -2.17
C MET A 139 -0.83 -2.64 -0.89
N ILE A 140 -1.48 -2.54 0.26
CA ILE A 140 -0.89 -2.80 1.57
C ILE A 140 -1.45 -4.12 2.05
N ARG A 141 -0.60 -5.10 2.38
CA ARG A 141 -1.03 -6.44 2.80
C ARG A 141 -0.14 -7.05 3.87
N GLY A 142 -0.73 -7.97 4.63
CA GLY A 142 -0.01 -8.74 5.63
C GLY A 142 0.91 -9.79 5.00
N GLY A 143 2.01 -10.09 5.69
CA GLY A 143 2.76 -11.34 5.51
C GLY A 143 1.94 -12.48 6.06
N ALA A 144 1.71 -13.51 5.25
CA ALA A 144 1.15 -14.78 5.67
C ALA A 144 2.19 -15.63 6.38
#